data_AF-A0A6G7VF67-F1
#
_entry.id   AF-A0A6G7VF67-F1
#
_cell.length_a   1.000
_cell.length_b   1.000
_cell.length_c   1.000
_cell.angle_alpha   90.00
_cell.angle_beta   90.00
_cell.angle_gamma   90.00
#
_symmetry.space_group_name_H-M   'P 1'
#
loop_
_entity.id
_entity.type
_entity.pdbx_description
1 polymer ?
#
loop_
_entity_poly.entity_id
_entity_poly.type
_entity_poly.pdbx_seq_one_letter_code
_entity_poly.pdbx_strand_id
1 'polypeptide(L)'
;MIDGARWDYGDAVRVTRNVRNDGTYPGAATGELLVRRGSVGYVVDIGTFLQDQIIYSVHFLEAGKIVGCRQEELIDLDEPWVPSRYEVRERVRTVKALVIDGEVLVPLGAIGEILRVIRETDPPVYHLHFDCQPGRVFVVPEAALEALEPRHD
;
A
#
# COMPACT_ATOMS: atom_id res chain seq x y z
N MET A 1 10.21 0.69 27.46
CA MET A 1 10.72 0.99 26.11
C MET A 1 11.23 -0.31 25.52
N ILE A 2 10.57 -0.81 24.48
CA ILE A 2 11.09 -1.94 23.69
C ILE A 2 12.22 -1.36 22.82
N ASP A 3 13.39 -1.99 22.86
CA ASP A 3 14.53 -1.53 22.06
C ASP A 3 14.19 -1.61 20.56
N GLY A 4 14.48 -0.55 19.81
CA GLY A 4 14.15 -0.43 18.39
C GLY A 4 12.74 0.06 18.04
N ALA A 5 11.88 0.36 19.02
CA ALA A 5 10.58 0.98 18.77
C ALA A 5 10.75 2.42 18.27
N ARG A 6 10.09 2.77 17.15
CA ARG A 6 10.08 4.11 16.55
C ARG A 6 9.07 5.05 17.20
N TRP A 7 7.98 4.52 17.76
CA TRP A 7 6.89 5.29 18.36
C TRP A 7 6.57 4.83 19.78
N ASP A 8 5.92 5.70 20.54
CA ASP A 8 5.47 5.47 21.92
C ASP A 8 3.93 5.55 22.07
N TYR A 9 3.44 5.18 23.25
CA TYR A 9 2.02 5.34 23.59
C TYR A 9 1.57 6.79 23.39
N GLY A 10 0.47 6.97 22.65
CA GLY A 10 -0.14 8.26 22.35
C GLY A 10 0.34 8.89 21.03
N ASP A 11 1.39 8.36 20.41
CA ASP A 11 1.88 8.90 19.13
C ASP A 11 0.87 8.71 18.01
N ALA A 12 0.71 9.75 17.20
CA ALA A 12 -0.14 9.73 16.03
C ALA A 12 0.63 9.17 14.83
N VAL A 13 0.09 8.12 14.23
CA VAL A 13 0.70 7.41 13.09
C VAL A 13 -0.29 7.27 11.95
N ARG A 14 0.24 7.12 10.73
CA ARG A 14 -0.55 6.87 9.52
C ARG A 14 -0.19 5.52 8.92
N VAL A 15 -1.20 4.73 8.54
CA VAL A 15 -0.95 3.48 7.79
C VAL A 15 -0.62 3.76 6.33
N THR A 16 0.43 3.13 5.80
CA THR A 16 0.89 3.35 4.41
C THR A 16 0.25 2.40 3.41
N ARG A 17 -0.32 1.28 3.89
CA ARG A 17 -1.01 0.27 3.09
C ARG A 17 -2.32 -0.17 3.75
N ASN A 18 -3.19 -0.80 2.97
CA ASN A 18 -4.41 -1.40 3.50
C ASN A 18 -4.03 -2.51 4.48
N VAL A 19 -4.54 -2.44 5.70
CA VAL A 19 -4.34 -3.49 6.71
C VAL A 19 -5.51 -4.46 6.58
N ARG A 20 -5.20 -5.72 6.27
CA ARG A 20 -6.17 -6.81 6.17
C ARG A 20 -5.91 -7.82 7.27
N ASN A 21 -6.96 -8.48 7.75
CA ASN A 21 -6.82 -9.50 8.77
C ASN A 21 -6.01 -10.69 8.25
N ASP A 22 -4.89 -11.00 8.87
CA ASP A 22 -4.06 -12.17 8.55
C ASP A 22 -4.50 -13.44 9.31
N GLY A 23 -5.58 -13.34 10.10
CA GLY A 23 -6.11 -14.41 10.95
C GLY A 23 -5.92 -14.15 12.44
N THR A 24 -5.28 -13.05 12.83
CA THR A 24 -5.02 -12.70 14.24
C THR A 24 -6.07 -11.76 14.83
N TYR A 25 -6.82 -11.02 14.00
CA TYR A 25 -7.84 -10.08 14.47
C TYR A 25 -9.17 -10.81 14.77
N PRO A 26 -9.74 -10.65 15.98
CA PRO A 26 -10.96 -11.34 16.37
C PRO A 26 -12.20 -10.78 15.64
N GLY A 27 -13.08 -11.69 15.19
CA GLY A 27 -14.37 -11.32 14.62
C GLY A 27 -14.35 -10.82 13.17
N ALA A 28 -13.19 -10.79 12.51
CA ALA A 28 -13.05 -10.51 11.08
C ALA A 28 -12.58 -11.76 10.32
N ALA A 29 -13.00 -11.95 9.07
CA ALA A 29 -12.51 -13.04 8.24
C ALA A 29 -11.05 -12.80 7.78
N THR A 30 -10.29 -13.87 7.53
CA THR A 30 -8.96 -13.73 6.91
C THR A 30 -9.07 -13.04 5.54
N GLY A 31 -8.23 -12.03 5.31
CA GLY A 31 -8.25 -11.18 4.13
C GLY A 31 -9.22 -9.99 4.21
N GLU A 32 -10.08 -9.92 5.22
CA GLU A 32 -11.01 -8.80 5.41
C GLU A 32 -10.25 -7.49 5.64
N LEU A 33 -10.72 -6.40 5.03
CA LEU A 33 -10.13 -5.07 5.21
C LEU A 33 -10.45 -4.54 6.61
N LEU A 34 -9.42 -4.34 7.43
CA LEU A 34 -9.56 -3.75 8.76
C LEU A 34 -9.48 -2.24 8.70
N VAL A 35 -8.46 -1.71 8.04
CA VAL A 35 -8.14 -0.27 7.96
C VAL A 35 -7.63 0.06 6.56
N ARG A 36 -8.11 1.16 5.99
CA ARG A 36 -7.63 1.66 4.69
C ARG A 36 -6.29 2.37 4.83
N ARG A 37 -5.42 2.26 3.83
CA ARG A 37 -4.22 3.10 3.71
C ARG A 37 -4.58 4.59 3.84
N GLY A 38 -3.69 5.37 4.45
CA GLY A 38 -3.89 6.77 4.75
C GLY A 38 -4.67 7.05 6.04
N SER A 39 -5.30 6.03 6.64
CA SER A 39 -6.00 6.20 7.93
C SER A 39 -4.99 6.58 9.02
N VAL A 40 -5.40 7.50 9.89
CA VAL A 40 -4.63 7.97 11.03
C VAL A 40 -5.17 7.32 12.29
N GLY A 41 -4.28 6.91 13.18
CA GLY A 41 -4.62 6.37 14.49
C GLY A 41 -3.57 6.74 15.53
N TYR A 42 -3.81 6.31 16.77
CA TYR A 42 -2.95 6.59 17.91
C TYR A 42 -2.44 5.28 18.50
N VAL A 43 -1.14 5.20 18.78
CA VAL A 43 -0.54 4.03 19.42
C VAL A 43 -1.10 3.91 20.84
N VAL A 44 -1.64 2.73 21.18
CA VAL A 44 -2.22 2.44 22.50
C VAL A 44 -1.53 1.30 23.23
N ASP A 45 -0.71 0.51 22.53
CA ASP A 45 0.15 -0.51 23.13
C ASP A 45 1.29 -0.88 22.15
N ILE A 46 2.40 -1.39 22.68
CA ILE A 46 3.55 -1.84 21.90
C ILE A 46 3.98 -3.21 22.43
N GLY A 47 3.88 -4.22 21.58
CA GLY A 47 4.26 -5.58 21.88
C GLY A 47 5.26 -6.14 20.87
N THR A 48 5.57 -7.42 21.02
CA THR A 48 6.38 -8.16 20.05
C THR A 48 5.66 -9.42 19.58
N PHE A 49 5.91 -9.81 18.34
CA PHE A 49 5.51 -11.07 17.72
C PHE A 49 6.78 -11.87 17.38
N LEU A 50 6.75 -13.19 17.59
CA LEU A 50 7.91 -14.08 17.39
C LEU A 50 9.21 -13.51 18.00
N GLN A 51 9.12 -13.06 19.26
CA GLN A 51 10.18 -12.48 20.11
C GLN A 51 10.80 -11.15 19.62
N ASP A 52 10.98 -10.94 18.32
CA ASP A 52 11.79 -9.85 17.78
C ASP A 52 11.02 -8.87 16.86
N GLN A 53 9.80 -9.18 16.43
CA GLN A 53 9.03 -8.30 15.53
C GLN A 53 8.16 -7.34 16.34
N ILE A 54 8.44 -6.04 16.28
CA ILE A 54 7.64 -5.02 16.97
C ILE A 54 6.26 -4.91 16.32
N ILE A 55 5.21 -4.97 17.14
CA ILE A 55 3.83 -4.75 16.74
C ILE A 55 3.26 -3.59 17.56
N TYR A 56 2.76 -2.57 16.87
CA TYR A 56 2.04 -1.45 17.46
C TYR A 56 0.55 -1.73 17.45
N SER A 57 -0.11 -1.72 18.61
CA SER A 57 -1.57 -1.67 18.67
C SER A 57 -1.98 -0.22 18.45
N VAL A 58 -2.65 0.05 17.33
CA VAL A 58 -3.05 1.40 16.93
C VAL A 58 -4.58 1.51 16.97
N HIS A 59 -5.09 2.49 17.71
CA HIS A 59 -6.51 2.81 17.75
C HIS A 59 -6.87 3.76 16.62
N PHE A 60 -7.59 3.26 15.62
CA PHE A 60 -8.16 4.02 14.52
C PHE A 60 -9.57 4.45 14.90
N LEU A 61 -9.69 5.68 15.43
CA LEU A 61 -10.94 6.22 15.97
C LEU A 61 -12.07 6.25 14.93
N GLU A 62 -11.76 6.65 13.69
CA GLU A 62 -12.76 6.70 12.61
C GLU A 62 -13.30 5.31 12.25
N ALA A 63 -12.47 4.28 12.34
CA ALA A 63 -12.86 2.90 12.09
C ALA A 63 -13.48 2.22 13.33
N GLY A 64 -13.29 2.80 14.53
CA GLY A 64 -13.67 2.19 15.81
C GLY A 64 -12.93 0.88 16.11
N LYS A 65 -11.68 0.73 15.64
CA LYS A 65 -10.90 -0.51 15.74
C LYS A 65 -9.50 -0.26 16.33
N ILE A 66 -9.03 -1.18 17.17
CA ILE A 66 -7.62 -1.27 17.56
C ILE A 66 -6.97 -2.38 16.75
N VAL A 67 -6.01 -2.05 15.90
CA VAL A 67 -5.39 -2.99 14.96
C VAL A 67 -3.90 -3.06 15.22
N GLY A 68 -3.35 -4.28 15.25
CA GLY A 68 -1.91 -4.50 15.30
C GLY A 68 -1.27 -4.16 13.95
N CYS A 69 -0.26 -3.29 13.97
CA CYS A 69 0.47 -2.85 12.81
C CYS A 69 1.97 -3.10 13.00
N ARG A 70 2.64 -3.58 11.96
CA ARG A 70 4.10 -3.70 11.93
C ARG A 70 4.74 -2.33 11.74
N GLN A 71 5.98 -2.18 12.17
CA GLN A 71 6.70 -0.92 12.04
C GLN A 71 6.74 -0.40 10.58
N GLU A 72 6.93 -1.28 9.60
CA GLU A 72 6.97 -0.91 8.17
C GLU A 72 5.60 -0.54 7.57
N GLU A 73 4.51 -0.76 8.31
CA GLU A 73 3.15 -0.37 7.91
C GLU A 73 2.79 1.06 8.31
N LEU A 74 3.61 1.68 9.16
CA LEU A 74 3.34 2.97 9.78
C LEU A 74 4.38 4.02 9.36
N ILE A 75 3.95 5.26 9.36
CA ILE A 75 4.79 6.46 9.24
C ILE A 75 4.32 7.53 10.22
N ASP A 76 5.18 8.50 10.50
CA ASP A 76 4.80 9.67 11.29
C ASP A 76 3.67 10.44 10.58
N LEU A 77 2.87 11.19 11.34
CA LEU A 77 1.77 11.96 10.77
C LEU A 77 2.26 13.07 9.82
N ASP A 78 3.42 13.65 10.10
CA ASP A 78 4.08 14.70 9.32
C ASP A 78 5.01 14.16 8.21
N GLU A 79 5.28 12.85 8.20
CA GLU A 79 6.02 12.22 7.10
C GLU A 79 5.20 12.30 5.79
N PRO A 80 5.82 12.66 4.65
CA PRO A 80 5.12 12.75 3.37
C PRO A 80 4.37 11.46 3.01
N TRP A 81 3.07 11.59 2.79
CA TRP A 81 2.23 10.50 2.32
C TRP A 81 1.66 10.84 0.95
N VAL A 82 2.14 10.14 -0.08
CA VAL A 82 1.58 10.24 -1.42
C VAL A 82 0.52 9.14 -1.58
N PRO A 83 -0.76 9.49 -1.75
CA PRO A 83 -1.79 8.51 -2.03
C PRO A 83 -1.50 7.80 -3.34
N SER A 84 -1.75 6.50 -3.35
CA SER A 84 -1.68 5.68 -4.55
C SER A 84 -3.09 5.29 -4.96
N ARG A 85 -3.40 5.19 -6.24
CA ARG A 85 -4.61 4.54 -6.70
C ARG A 85 -4.48 3.03 -6.62
N TYR A 86 -3.37 2.46 -7.06
CA TYR A 86 -3.21 1.01 -7.15
C TYR A 86 -2.20 0.47 -6.12
N GLU A 87 -2.26 -0.81 -5.79
CA GLU A 87 -1.30 -1.51 -4.94
C GLU A 87 -0.49 -2.58 -5.69
N VAL A 88 0.56 -3.06 -5.03
CA VAL A 88 1.37 -4.20 -5.50
C VAL A 88 0.47 -5.43 -5.70
N ARG A 89 0.73 -6.18 -6.78
CA ARG A 89 -0.06 -7.31 -7.31
C ARG A 89 -1.42 -6.94 -7.92
N GLU A 90 -1.84 -5.68 -7.90
CA GLU A 90 -3.02 -5.31 -8.68
C GLU A 90 -2.71 -5.37 -10.18
N ARG A 91 -3.67 -5.90 -10.94
CA ARG A 91 -3.63 -5.88 -12.40
C ARG A 91 -4.38 -4.66 -12.91
N VAL A 92 -3.76 -3.98 -13.86
CA VAL A 92 -4.25 -2.75 -14.48
C VAL A 92 -4.12 -2.87 -16.00
N ARG A 93 -4.80 -1.99 -16.72
CA ARG A 93 -4.59 -1.82 -18.16
C ARG A 93 -4.13 -0.41 -18.50
N THR A 94 -3.40 -0.29 -19.59
CA THR A 94 -2.98 1.01 -20.11
C THR A 94 -4.14 1.75 -20.76
N VAL A 95 -4.27 3.05 -20.47
CA VAL A 95 -5.17 3.98 -21.18
C VAL A 95 -4.44 4.84 -22.21
N LYS A 96 -3.12 4.69 -22.32
CA LYS A 96 -2.25 5.30 -23.34
C LYS A 96 -1.20 4.28 -23.79
N ALA A 97 -0.83 4.30 -25.07
CA ALA A 97 0.30 3.51 -25.55
C ALA A 97 1.60 4.06 -24.95
N LEU A 98 2.53 3.16 -24.56
CA LEU A 98 3.86 3.54 -24.09
C LEU A 98 4.85 3.43 -25.25
N VAL A 99 5.50 4.56 -25.55
CA VAL A 99 6.41 4.72 -26.67
C VAL A 99 7.80 5.05 -26.14
N ILE A 100 8.82 4.34 -26.61
CA ILE A 100 10.24 4.62 -26.35
C ILE A 100 10.92 4.71 -27.71
N ASP A 101 11.68 5.79 -27.94
CA ASP A 101 12.40 6.04 -29.20
C ASP A 101 11.55 5.93 -30.48
N GLY A 102 10.26 6.30 -30.38
CA GLY A 102 9.30 6.23 -31.48
C GLY A 102 8.67 4.86 -31.73
N GLU A 103 9.08 3.83 -30.99
CA GLU A 103 8.51 2.48 -31.05
C GLU A 103 7.45 2.28 -29.96
N VAL A 104 6.28 1.76 -30.35
CA VAL A 104 5.23 1.37 -29.39
C VAL A 104 5.61 0.03 -28.76
N LEU A 105 6.09 0.06 -27.52
CA LEU A 105 6.44 -1.15 -26.78
C LEU A 105 5.26 -1.74 -26.02
N VAL A 106 4.37 -0.89 -25.50
CA VAL A 106 3.17 -1.32 -24.79
C VAL A 106 1.96 -0.67 -25.45
N PRO A 107 1.10 -1.44 -26.15
CA PRO A 107 -0.06 -0.87 -26.82
C PRO A 107 -1.11 -0.36 -25.83
N LEU A 108 -2.03 0.47 -26.33
CA LEU A 108 -3.24 0.86 -25.59
C LEU A 108 -4.04 -0.39 -25.19
N GLY A 109 -4.50 -0.44 -23.94
CA GLY A 109 -5.28 -1.54 -23.39
C GLY A 109 -4.46 -2.75 -22.96
N ALA A 110 -3.13 -2.70 -23.05
CA ALA A 110 -2.26 -3.77 -22.57
C ALA A 110 -2.42 -3.97 -21.05
N ILE A 111 -2.44 -5.22 -20.63
CA ILE A 111 -2.59 -5.60 -19.22
C ILE A 111 -1.20 -5.80 -18.59
N GLY A 112 -1.05 -5.30 -17.37
CA GLY A 112 0.15 -5.51 -16.57
C GLY A 112 -0.16 -5.62 -15.08
N GLU A 113 0.81 -6.12 -14.34
CA GLU A 113 0.78 -6.24 -12.88
C GLU A 113 1.72 -5.21 -12.24
N ILE A 114 1.26 -4.58 -11.17
CA ILE A 114 2.06 -3.65 -10.39
C ILE A 114 3.02 -4.42 -9.50
N LEU A 115 4.31 -4.24 -9.74
CA LEU A 115 5.37 -4.84 -8.94
C LEU A 115 5.74 -3.97 -7.74
N ARG A 116 5.73 -2.65 -7.92
CA ARG A 116 6.09 -1.68 -6.89
C ARG A 116 5.41 -0.36 -7.13
N VAL A 117 5.10 0.35 -6.04
CA VAL A 117 4.69 1.75 -6.11
C VAL A 117 5.83 2.65 -5.63
N ILE A 118 6.13 3.68 -6.42
CA ILE A 118 7.20 4.66 -6.19
C ILE A 118 6.54 5.99 -5.81
N ARG A 119 6.76 6.44 -4.56
CA ARG A 119 6.11 7.62 -3.94
C ARG A 119 7.01 8.86 -3.91
N GLU A 120 7.99 8.93 -4.79
CA GLU A 120 8.93 10.06 -4.91
C GLU A 120 8.30 11.26 -5.65
N THR A 121 7.16 11.05 -6.29
CA THR A 121 6.38 12.06 -7.03
C THR A 121 4.92 12.03 -6.59
N ASP A 122 4.21 13.14 -6.78
CA ASP A 122 2.76 13.23 -6.59
C ASP A 122 2.08 13.67 -7.91
N PRO A 123 1.27 12.82 -8.58
CA PRO A 123 0.91 11.44 -8.21
C PRO A 123 2.09 10.45 -8.28
N PRO A 124 1.98 9.26 -7.67
CA PRO A 124 3.05 8.28 -7.70
C PRO A 124 3.21 7.64 -9.09
N VAL A 125 4.39 7.06 -9.32
CA VAL A 125 4.67 6.22 -10.48
C VAL A 125 4.78 4.75 -10.06
N TYR A 126 4.60 3.84 -11.00
CA TYR A 126 4.50 2.41 -10.73
C TYR A 126 5.55 1.67 -11.55
N HIS A 127 6.19 0.66 -10.94
CA HIS A 127 6.91 -0.36 -11.70
C HIS A 127 5.91 -1.43 -12.12
N LEU A 128 5.76 -1.64 -13.42
CA LEU A 128 4.89 -2.66 -13.98
C LEU A 128 5.66 -3.68 -14.80
N HIS A 129 5.17 -4.90 -14.75
CA HIS A 129 5.43 -5.92 -15.74
C HIS A 129 4.18 -6.06 -16.63
N PHE A 130 4.34 -5.94 -17.94
CA PHE A 130 3.24 -6.10 -18.90
C PHE A 130 3.30 -7.47 -19.57
N ASP A 131 2.13 -8.09 -19.76
CA ASP A 131 2.00 -9.42 -20.37
C ASP A 131 2.58 -9.45 -21.80
N CYS A 132 2.46 -8.34 -22.54
CA CYS A 132 2.98 -8.20 -23.90
C CYS A 132 4.49 -7.94 -23.98
N GLN A 133 5.18 -7.71 -22.86
CA GLN A 133 6.62 -7.41 -22.79
C GLN A 133 7.28 -8.24 -21.67
N PRO A 134 7.33 -9.57 -21.80
CA PRO A 134 7.90 -10.47 -20.79
C PRO A 134 9.35 -10.10 -20.43
N GLY A 135 9.67 -10.10 -19.13
CA GLY A 135 11.03 -9.85 -18.64
C GLY A 135 11.46 -8.37 -18.61
N ARG A 136 10.59 -7.43 -19.02
CA ARG A 136 10.87 -5.98 -18.96
C ARG A 136 9.98 -5.29 -17.93
N VAL A 137 10.59 -4.42 -17.12
CA VAL A 137 9.87 -3.58 -16.16
C VAL A 137 9.79 -2.15 -16.70
N PHE A 138 8.62 -1.55 -16.58
CA PHE A 138 8.33 -0.19 -17.03
C PHE A 138 7.97 0.69 -15.85
N VAL A 139 8.46 1.93 -15.84
CA VAL A 139 7.99 2.98 -14.94
C VAL A 139 6.83 3.69 -15.63
N VAL A 140 5.64 3.65 -15.04
CA VAL A 140 4.42 4.17 -15.66
C VAL A 140 3.71 5.12 -14.68
N PRO A 141 3.32 6.33 -15.12
CA PRO A 141 2.58 7.26 -14.27
C PRO A 141 1.16 6.77 -14.01
N GLU A 142 0.59 7.11 -12.85
CA GLU A 142 -0.78 6.72 -12.47
C GLU A 142 -1.82 7.02 -13.55
N ALA A 143 -1.70 8.19 -14.19
CA ALA A 143 -2.64 8.69 -15.19
C ALA A 143 -2.63 7.89 -16.51
N ALA A 144 -1.70 6.95 -16.70
CA ALA A 144 -1.65 6.06 -17.86
C ALA A 144 -2.30 4.70 -17.62
N LEU A 145 -2.90 4.48 -16.43
CA LEU A 145 -3.44 3.20 -15.99
C LEU A 145 -4.92 3.32 -15.58
N GLU A 146 -5.68 2.25 -15.80
CA GLU A 146 -7.01 2.02 -15.22
C GLU A 146 -7.11 0.62 -14.59
N ALA A 147 -7.96 0.45 -13.57
CA ALA A 147 -8.21 -0.86 -12.95
C ALA A 147 -8.93 -1.80 -13.93
N LEU A 148 -8.63 -3.11 -13.88
CA LEU A 148 -9.33 -4.10 -14.71
C LEU A 148 -10.78 -4.35 -14.26
N GLU A 149 -11.03 -4.28 -12.96
CA GLU A 149 -12.35 -4.44 -12.37
C GLU A 149 -12.76 -3.15 -11.66
N PRO A 150 -14.06 -2.78 -11.70
CA PRO A 150 -14.56 -1.70 -10.87
C PRO A 150 -14.30 -2.05 -9.40
N ARG A 151 -13.65 -1.14 -8.68
CA ARG A 151 -13.40 -1.33 -7.26
C ARG A 151 -14.72 -1.20 -6.51
N HIS A 152 -15.08 -2.25 -5.79
CA HIS A 152 -15.97 -2.10 -4.63
C HIS A 152 -15.09 -1.63 -3.48
N ASP A 153 -15.08 -0.33 -3.27
CA ASP A 153 -14.47 0.34 -2.13
C ASP A 153 -15.26 0.07 -0.85
#